data_AF-A0A7J4SER0-F1
#
_entry.id   AF-A0A7J4SER0-F1
#
_cell.length_a   1.000
_cell.length_b   1.000
_cell.length_c   1.000
_cell.angle_alpha   90.00
_cell.angle_beta   90.00
_cell.angle_gamma   90.00
#
_symmetry.space_group_name_H-M   'P 1'
#
loop_
_entity.id
_entity.type
_entity.pdbx_description
1 polymer ?
#
loop_
_entity_poly.entity_id
_entity_poly.type
_entity_poly.pdbx_seq_one_letter_code
_entity_poly.pdbx_strand_id
1 'polypeptide(L)'
;SQNHGFAVADPEQGMLAPHPTGACSDVAPNAIGTDVEVRYVNANDRTVEGLDVIGRPAFSIQYHPEACPGPHDASPLFDRFSSIVAEHLGSSAPGNLPPVATPSLLGGEN
;
A
#
# COMPACT_ATOMS: atom_id res chain seq x y z
N SER A 1 9.15 9.82 -8.69
CA SER A 1 8.54 8.51 -8.45
C SER A 1 9.29 7.85 -7.30
N GLN A 2 8.62 7.50 -6.21
CA GLN A 2 9.17 6.71 -5.09
C GLN A 2 8.97 5.20 -5.35
N ASN A 3 8.86 4.80 -6.61
CA ASN A 3 8.74 3.41 -7.01
C ASN A 3 10.11 2.75 -6.79
N HIS A 4 10.19 1.83 -5.84
CA HIS A 4 11.38 1.01 -5.59
C HIS A 4 11.52 -0.09 -6.65
N GLY A 5 11.48 0.23 -7.94
CA GLY A 5 11.92 -0.62 -9.05
C GLY A 5 11.34 -2.04 -9.18
N PHE A 6 10.41 -2.45 -8.32
CA PHE A 6 9.77 -3.77 -8.32
C PHE A 6 8.32 -3.60 -8.72
N ALA A 7 8.03 -4.00 -9.96
CA ALA A 7 6.66 -4.09 -10.45
C ALA A 7 6.20 -5.54 -10.34
N VAL A 8 5.11 -5.76 -9.59
CA VAL A 8 4.42 -7.06 -9.62
C VAL A 8 3.59 -7.12 -10.90
N ALA A 9 3.61 -8.27 -11.59
CA ALA A 9 2.73 -8.51 -12.73
C ALA A 9 1.28 -8.68 -12.23
N ASP A 10 0.35 -8.03 -12.90
CA ASP A 10 -1.07 -8.23 -12.66
C ASP A 10 -1.45 -9.70 -13.00
N PRO A 11 -2.24 -10.38 -12.15
CA PRO A 11 -2.58 -11.79 -12.37
C PRO A 11 -3.45 -12.02 -13.61
N GLU A 12 -4.20 -11.03 -14.08
CA GLU A 12 -5.07 -11.13 -15.27
C GLU A 12 -4.45 -10.43 -16.49
N GLN A 13 -3.87 -9.25 -16.28
CA GLN A 13 -3.37 -8.36 -17.33
C GLN A 13 -1.86 -8.52 -17.58
N GLY A 14 -1.17 -9.32 -16.77
CA GLY A 14 0.26 -9.55 -16.87
C GLY A 14 1.10 -8.33 -16.49
N MET A 15 2.30 -8.22 -17.05
CA MET A 15 3.23 -7.15 -16.71
C MET A 15 2.77 -5.82 -17.34
N LEU A 16 2.15 -4.95 -16.53
CA LEU A 16 1.63 -3.65 -16.97
C LEU A 16 2.72 -2.65 -17.34
N ALA A 17 3.90 -2.76 -16.71
CA ALA A 17 5.09 -2.02 -17.08
C ALA A 17 6.35 -2.87 -16.85
N PRO A 18 7.14 -3.17 -17.90
CA PRO A 18 8.38 -3.91 -17.74
C PRO A 18 9.47 -3.04 -17.12
N HIS A 19 10.31 -3.64 -16.26
CA HIS A 19 11.52 -2.97 -15.77
C HIS A 19 12.46 -2.65 -16.96
N PRO A 20 13.16 -1.50 -16.98
CA PRO A 20 14.01 -1.11 -18.12
C PRO A 20 15.11 -2.11 -18.48
N THR A 21 15.54 -2.95 -17.53
CA THR A 21 16.52 -4.02 -17.76
C THR A 21 15.92 -5.32 -18.28
N GLY A 22 14.59 -5.42 -18.34
CA GLY A 22 13.87 -6.66 -18.66
C GLY A 22 13.94 -7.74 -17.57
N ALA A 23 14.46 -7.42 -16.38
CA ALA A 23 14.51 -8.37 -15.27
C ALA A 23 13.09 -8.77 -14.83
N CYS A 24 12.82 -10.07 -14.80
CA CYS A 24 11.59 -10.66 -14.30
C CYS A 24 11.96 -11.89 -13.46
N SER A 25 11.28 -12.07 -12.34
CA SER A 25 11.37 -13.31 -11.56
C SER A 25 10.76 -14.46 -12.35
N ASP A 26 11.23 -15.68 -12.10
CA ASP A 26 10.58 -16.89 -12.62
C ASP A 26 9.15 -17.02 -12.08
N VAL A 27 8.25 -17.58 -12.89
CA VAL A 27 6.89 -17.89 -12.46
C VAL A 27 6.94 -19.07 -11.50
N ALA A 28 6.50 -18.85 -10.27
CA ALA A 28 6.39 -19.86 -9.23
C ALA A 28 4.92 -20.06 -8.80
N PRO A 29 4.55 -21.24 -8.26
CA PRO A 29 3.25 -21.43 -7.65
C PRO A 29 2.99 -20.39 -6.55
N ASN A 30 1.74 -19.93 -6.44
CA ASN A 30 1.34 -18.99 -5.41
C ASN A 30 1.54 -19.60 -4.00
N ALA A 31 2.51 -19.08 -3.25
CA ALA A 31 2.86 -19.57 -1.91
C ALA A 31 1.81 -19.21 -0.84
N ILE A 32 0.96 -18.22 -1.09
CA ILE A 32 -0.07 -17.75 -0.15
C ILE A 32 -1.32 -18.64 -0.22
N GLY A 33 -1.50 -19.37 -1.34
CA GLY A 33 -2.60 -20.32 -1.54
C GLY A 33 -3.97 -19.66 -1.75
N THR A 34 -4.01 -18.37 -2.02
CA THR A 34 -5.24 -17.62 -2.36
C THR A 34 -4.91 -16.52 -3.35
N ASP A 35 -5.89 -16.15 -4.15
CA ASP A 35 -5.73 -15.14 -5.20
C ASP A 35 -5.53 -13.74 -4.61
N VAL A 36 -5.02 -12.83 -5.45
CA VAL A 36 -4.75 -11.44 -5.09
C VAL A 36 -5.38 -10.52 -6.13
N GLU A 37 -5.77 -9.32 -5.70
CA GLU A 37 -6.33 -8.28 -6.57
C GLU A 37 -5.43 -7.04 -6.56
N VAL A 38 -5.28 -6.41 -7.73
CA VAL A 38 -4.56 -5.13 -7.85
C VAL A 38 -5.42 -3.99 -7.33
N ARG A 39 -4.91 -3.30 -6.29
CA ARG A 39 -5.61 -2.16 -5.67
C ARG A 39 -5.08 -0.82 -6.17
N TYR A 40 -3.78 -0.69 -6.31
CA TYR A 40 -3.14 0.58 -6.69
C TYR A 40 -2.26 0.38 -7.91
N VAL A 41 -2.38 1.31 -8.86
CA VAL A 41 -1.57 1.35 -10.08
C VAL A 41 -0.98 2.76 -10.21
N ASN A 42 0.32 2.84 -10.47
CA ASN A 42 1.02 4.10 -10.68
C ASN A 42 0.44 4.84 -11.90
N ALA A 43 0.12 6.11 -11.73
CA ALA A 43 -0.45 6.92 -12.79
C ALA A 43 0.53 7.23 -13.93
N ASN A 44 1.84 7.23 -13.66
CA ASN A 44 2.86 7.65 -14.62
C ASN A 44 3.28 6.50 -15.55
N ASP A 45 3.54 5.32 -14.96
CA ASP A 45 4.16 4.20 -15.68
C ASP A 45 3.30 2.93 -15.65
N ARG A 46 2.12 2.96 -15.02
CA ARG A 46 1.18 1.82 -14.93
C ARG A 46 1.70 0.63 -14.12
N THR A 47 2.78 0.78 -13.36
CA THR A 47 3.25 -0.28 -12.45
C THR A 47 2.24 -0.55 -11.33
N VAL A 48 2.16 -1.80 -10.87
CA VAL A 48 1.35 -2.18 -9.69
C VAL A 48 2.04 -1.64 -8.44
N GLU A 49 1.30 -0.91 -7.62
CA GLU A 49 1.79 -0.24 -6.41
C GLU A 49 1.12 -0.76 -5.13
N GLY A 50 0.16 -1.69 -5.24
CA GLY A 50 -0.44 -2.34 -4.08
C GLY A 50 -1.45 -3.43 -4.42
N LEU A 51 -1.54 -4.41 -3.52
CA LEU A 51 -2.31 -5.64 -3.68
C LEU A 51 -3.19 -5.89 -2.45
N ASP A 52 -4.34 -6.52 -2.67
CA ASP A 52 -5.12 -7.16 -1.61
C ASP A 52 -5.12 -8.68 -1.77
N VAL A 53 -5.21 -9.38 -0.64
CA VAL A 53 -5.33 -10.84 -0.62
C VAL A 53 -6.80 -11.23 -0.52
N ILE A 54 -7.32 -11.96 -1.51
CA ILE A 54 -8.74 -12.36 -1.53
C ILE A 54 -9.02 -13.30 -0.35
N GLY A 55 -10.09 -12.98 0.39
CA GLY A 55 -10.56 -13.78 1.52
C GLY A 55 -9.70 -13.67 2.79
N ARG A 56 -8.69 -12.78 2.82
CA ARG A 56 -7.83 -12.57 4.00
C ARG A 56 -7.70 -11.06 4.30
N PRO A 57 -7.66 -10.65 5.58
CA PRO A 57 -7.46 -9.25 5.94
C PRO A 57 -5.97 -8.89 5.83
N ALA A 58 -5.44 -8.90 4.61
CA ALA A 58 -4.04 -8.62 4.31
C ALA A 58 -3.92 -7.82 3.01
N PHE A 59 -3.02 -6.84 3.00
CA PHE A 59 -2.75 -5.98 1.84
C PHE A 59 -1.28 -5.55 1.85
N SER A 60 -0.79 -5.07 0.70
CA SER A 60 0.54 -4.50 0.55
C SER A 60 0.51 -3.21 -0.29
N ILE A 61 1.56 -2.40 -0.12
CA ILE A 61 1.83 -1.20 -0.91
C ILE A 61 3.33 -1.13 -1.22
N GLN A 62 3.68 -0.47 -2.32
CA GLN A 62 5.06 -0.29 -2.76
C GLN A 62 5.65 1.07 -2.35
N TYR A 63 4.81 2.07 -2.12
CA TYR A 63 5.21 3.39 -1.64
C TYR A 63 5.19 3.50 -0.12
N HIS A 64 5.91 4.51 0.40
CA HIS A 64 6.05 4.77 1.83
C HIS A 64 4.85 5.56 2.37
N PRO A 65 3.99 4.95 3.23
CA PRO A 65 2.81 5.63 3.76
C PRO A 65 3.14 6.59 4.91
N GLU A 66 4.32 6.44 5.52
CA GLU A 66 4.84 7.21 6.66
C GLU A 66 5.30 8.64 6.30
N ALA A 67 5.42 8.94 5.00
CA ALA A 67 5.72 10.25 4.41
C ALA A 67 6.68 11.13 5.24
N CYS A 68 8.00 10.88 5.16
CA CYS A 68 9.00 11.75 5.77
C CYS A 68 10.25 11.90 4.88
N PRO A 69 10.32 12.90 3.97
CA PRO A 69 9.32 13.92 3.62
C PRO A 69 8.35 13.46 2.51
N GLY A 70 7.08 13.87 2.55
CA GLY A 70 6.10 13.59 1.49
C GLY A 70 4.66 13.97 1.86
N PRO A 71 3.70 13.90 0.92
CA PRO A 71 2.29 14.14 1.21
C PRO A 71 1.70 13.02 2.07
N HIS A 72 0.82 13.37 3.00
CA HIS A 72 0.15 12.45 3.93
C HIS A 72 -1.02 11.67 3.29
N ASP A 73 -1.08 11.61 1.95
CA ASP A 73 -2.19 11.02 1.19
C ASP A 73 -2.34 9.50 1.42
N ALA A 74 -1.29 8.86 1.94
CA ALA A 74 -1.23 7.44 2.25
C ALA A 74 -1.48 7.09 3.73
N SER A 75 -1.62 8.09 4.62
CA SER A 75 -1.87 7.89 6.05
C SER A 75 -3.10 7.01 6.37
N PRO A 76 -4.22 7.05 5.61
CA PRO A 76 -5.38 6.19 5.87
C PRO A 76 -5.10 4.68 5.80
N LEU A 77 -3.97 4.27 5.22
CA LEU A 77 -3.56 2.86 5.18
C LEU A 77 -3.16 2.35 6.58
N PHE A 78 -2.67 3.23 7.45
CA PHE A 78 -2.44 2.87 8.86
C PHE A 78 -3.74 2.64 9.61
N ASP A 79 -4.78 3.44 9.35
CA ASP A 79 -6.11 3.25 9.95
C ASP A 79 -6.73 1.92 9.49
N ARG A 80 -6.59 1.58 8.19
CA ARG A 80 -7.01 0.29 7.64
C ARG A 80 -6.29 -0.87 8.33
N PHE A 81 -4.97 -0.79 8.48
CA PHE A 81 -4.19 -1.81 9.18
C PHE A 81 -4.61 -1.95 10.65
N SER A 82 -4.78 -0.83 11.36
CA SER A 82 -5.23 -0.80 12.75
C SER A 82 -6.59 -1.46 12.92
N SER A 83 -7.52 -1.22 12.00
CA SER A 83 -8.85 -1.84 12.00
C SER A 83 -8.77 -3.36 11.84
N ILE A 84 -7.93 -3.85 10.91
CA ILE A 84 -7.67 -5.29 10.71
C ILE A 84 -7.14 -5.94 11.99
N VAL A 85 -6.18 -5.29 12.67
CA VAL A 85 -5.61 -5.80 13.91
C VAL A 85 -6.64 -5.82 15.04
N ALA A 86 -7.43 -4.76 15.17
CA ALA A 86 -8.49 -4.67 16.17
C ALA A 86 -9.54 -5.78 16.00
N GLU A 87 -9.99 -6.01 14.76
CA GLU A 87 -10.91 -7.10 14.42
C GLU A 87 -10.32 -8.48 14.75
N HIS A 88 -9.05 -8.70 14.40
CA HIS A 88 -8.37 -9.97 14.67
C HIS A 88 -8.21 -10.25 16.17
N LEU A 89 -8.00 -9.23 16.98
CA LEU A 89 -7.87 -9.34 18.43
C LEU A 89 -9.23 -9.45 19.16
N GLY A 90 -10.35 -9.44 18.44
CA GLY A 90 -11.69 -9.54 19.02
C GLY A 90 -12.20 -8.26 19.66
N SER A 91 -11.55 -7.12 19.37
CA SER A 91 -12.00 -5.82 19.85
C SER A 91 -13.17 -5.35 18.98
N SER A 92 -14.39 -5.49 19.50
CA SER A 92 -15.54 -4.77 18.96
C SER A 92 -15.35 -3.26 19.23
N ALA A 93 -14.86 -2.55 18.21
CA ALA A 93 -14.93 -1.11 17.91
C ALA A 93 -13.57 -0.39 17.75
N PRO A 94 -13.48 0.49 16.74
CA PRO A 94 -12.96 1.83 16.97
C PRO A 94 -14.07 2.85 16.71
N GLY A 95 -14.88 3.11 17.73
CA GLY A 95 -15.69 4.32 17.76
C GLY A 95 -14.77 5.51 17.97
N ASN A 96 -14.62 6.35 16.94
CA ASN A 96 -14.12 7.72 17.03
C ASN A 96 -12.64 7.87 17.43
N LEU A 97 -11.72 7.62 16.49
CA LEU A 97 -10.40 8.25 16.55
C LEU A 97 -10.57 9.75 16.30
N PRO A 98 -10.13 10.65 17.21
CA PRO A 98 -10.14 12.08 16.93
C PRO A 98 -9.22 12.37 15.74
N PRO A 99 -9.50 13.42 14.93
CA PRO A 99 -8.62 13.79 13.83
C PRO A 99 -7.21 14.03 14.36
N VAL A 100 -6.24 13.35 13.77
CA VAL A 100 -4.81 13.58 14.06
C VAL A 100 -4.51 15.05 13.79
N ALA A 101 -4.11 15.78 14.83
CA ALA A 101 -3.73 17.17 14.70
C ALA A 101 -2.48 17.25 13.84
N THR A 102 -2.60 17.84 12.65
CA THR A 102 -1.45 18.29 11.85
C THR A 102 -0.54 19.14 12.73
N PRO A 103 0.77 18.83 12.83
CA PRO A 103 1.68 19.69 13.56
C PRO A 103 1.80 21.00 12.79
N SER A 104 1.27 22.08 13.38
CA SER A 104 1.42 23.44 12.89
C SER A 104 2.90 23.83 12.99
N LEU A 105 3.67 23.58 11.93
CA LEU A 105 4.95 24.23 11.72
C LEU A 105 4.67 25.71 11.46
N LEU A 106 4.99 26.54 12.46
CA LEU A 106 5.63 27.86 12.38
C LEU A 106 5.08 28.79 13.47
N GLY A 107 5.77 28.81 14.61
CA GLY A 107 5.90 29.99 15.45
C GLY A 107 7.37 30.39 15.48
N GLY A 108 7.67 31.67 15.26
CA GLY A 108 9.01 32.24 15.48
C GLY A 108 9.36 33.45 14.60
N GLU A 109 9.11 34.64 15.14
CA GLU A 109 9.90 35.89 15.05
C GLU A 109 10.37 36.47 13.69
N ASN A 110 9.69 37.52 13.23
CA ASN A 110 10.12 38.93 13.28
C ASN A 110 9.01 39.86 12.78
#